data_AF-A0A127SXR5-F1
#
_entry.id   AF-A0A127SXR5-F1
#
_cell.length_a   1.000
_cell.length_b   1.000
_cell.length_c   1.000
_cell.angle_alpha   90.00
_cell.angle_beta   90.00
_cell.angle_gamma   90.00
#
_symmetry.space_group_name_H-M   'P 1'
#
loop_
_entity.id
_entity.type
_entity.pdbx_description
1 polymer ?
#
loop_
_entity_poly.entity_id
_entity_poly.type
_entity_poly.pdbx_seq_one_letter_code
_entity_poly.pdbx_strand_id
1 'polypeptide(L)' 'GRVRTWLGNSAGRIDAVAFVESIPFSETRGYVKNVLAYDAYYRYFMGDKPTLMSATEWGRRY' A
#
# COMPACT_ATOMS: atom_id res chain seq x y z
N GLY A 1 6.01 -2.01 -17.37
CA GLY A 1 5.98 -2.84 -16.14
C GLY A 1 4.68 -2.60 -15.41
N ARG A 2 4.09 -3.65 -14.80
CA ARG A 2 2.72 -3.63 -14.25
C ARG A 2 2.45 -2.45 -13.29
N VAL A 3 3.35 -2.21 -12.34
CA VAL A 3 3.23 -1.08 -11.38
C VAL A 3 3.18 0.29 -12.08
N ARG A 4 3.98 0.49 -13.14
CA ARG A 4 3.97 1.75 -13.91
C ARG A 4 2.63 1.97 -14.61
N THR A 5 2.00 0.90 -15.10
CA THR A 5 0.68 0.97 -15.71
C THR A 5 -0.38 1.38 -14.70
N TRP A 6 -0.34 0.81 -13.49
CA TRP A 6 -1.31 1.17 -12.43
C TRP A 6 -1.15 2.62 -12.00
N LEU A 7 0.08 3.08 -11.80
CA LEU A 7 0.38 4.51 -11.56
C LEU A 7 -0.16 5.40 -12.68
N GLY A 8 0.02 5.00 -13.95
CA GLY A 8 -0.53 5.74 -15.08
C GLY A 8 -2.06 5.83 -15.07
N ASN A 9 -2.74 4.74 -14.68
CA ASN A 9 -4.21 4.70 -14.62
C ASN A 9 -4.77 5.56 -13.47
N SER A 10 -4.10 5.54 -12.33
CA SER A 10 -4.44 6.30 -11.13
C SER A 10 -4.25 7.81 -11.35
N ALA A 11 -3.22 8.19 -12.12
CA ALA A 11 -2.98 9.53 -12.62
C ALA A 11 -2.84 10.60 -11.52
N GLY A 12 -2.31 10.24 -10.36
CA GLY A 12 -2.15 11.13 -9.21
C GLY A 12 -3.46 11.54 -8.54
N ARG A 13 -4.55 10.80 -8.76
CA ARG A 13 -5.90 11.18 -8.29
C ARG A 13 -6.34 10.43 -7.05
N ILE A 14 -5.69 9.32 -6.72
CA ILE A 14 -6.13 8.45 -5.62
C ILE A 14 -5.08 8.39 -4.51
N ASP A 15 -5.54 8.14 -3.29
CA ASP A 15 -4.65 7.93 -2.14
C ASP A 15 -4.02 6.52 -2.17
N ALA A 16 -3.10 6.27 -1.24
CA ALA A 16 -2.38 5.01 -1.13
C ALA A 16 -3.31 3.79 -0.94
N VAL A 17 -4.39 3.93 -0.18
CA VAL A 17 -5.33 2.83 0.09
C VAL A 17 -6.11 2.52 -1.18
N ALA A 18 -6.69 3.55 -1.82
CA ALA A 18 -7.38 3.42 -3.09
C ALA A 18 -6.45 2.88 -4.20
N PHE A 19 -5.17 3.24 -4.19
CA PHE A 19 -4.17 2.68 -5.11
C PHE A 19 -4.00 1.17 -4.92
N VAL A 20 -3.83 0.70 -3.67
CA VAL A 20 -3.75 -0.73 -3.37
C VAL A 20 -5.04 -1.43 -3.81
N GLU A 21 -6.21 -0.87 -3.54
CA GLU A 21 -7.50 -1.45 -3.97
C GLU A 21 -7.68 -1.47 -5.50
N SER A 22 -7.01 -0.58 -6.23
CA SER A 22 -7.10 -0.51 -7.70
C SER A 22 -6.27 -1.58 -8.42
N ILE A 23 -5.40 -2.32 -7.70
CA ILE A 23 -4.56 -3.37 -8.29
C ILE A 23 -5.46 -4.44 -8.93
N PRO A 24 -5.35 -4.68 -10.25
CA PRO A 24 -6.31 -5.50 -10.99
C PRO A 24 -6.19 -7.00 -10.71
N PHE A 25 -4.99 -7.47 -10.33
CA PHE A 25 -4.80 -8.88 -9.96
C PHE A 25 -5.12 -9.06 -8.48
N SER A 26 -6.18 -9.81 -8.19
CA SER A 26 -6.63 -10.09 -6.82
C SER A 26 -5.55 -10.73 -5.96
N GLU A 27 -4.76 -11.65 -6.53
CA GLU A 27 -3.61 -12.27 -5.87
C GLU A 27 -2.58 -11.22 -5.45
N THR A 28 -2.19 -10.31 -6.35
CA THR A 28 -1.23 -9.25 -6.02
C THR A 28 -1.79 -8.25 -5.01
N ARG A 29 -3.08 -7.91 -5.12
CA ARG A 29 -3.75 -7.05 -4.14
C ARG A 29 -3.75 -7.68 -2.75
N GLY A 30 -4.11 -8.96 -2.66
CA GLY A 30 -4.09 -9.73 -1.42
C GLY A 30 -2.69 -9.83 -0.84
N TYR A 31 -1.69 -10.11 -1.68
CA TYR A 31 -0.29 -10.13 -1.27
C TYR A 31 0.16 -8.80 -0.63
N VAL A 32 -0.10 -7.66 -1.27
CA VAL A 32 0.28 -6.34 -0.73
C VAL A 32 -0.40 -6.08 0.61
N LYS A 33 -1.70 -6.39 0.73
CA LYS A 33 -2.44 -6.26 2.00
C LYS A 33 -1.84 -7.13 3.11
N ASN A 34 -1.50 -8.38 2.78
CA ASN A 34 -0.89 -9.30 3.74
C ASN A 34 0.46 -8.79 4.21
N VAL A 35 1.33 -8.33 3.30
CA VAL A 35 2.64 -7.76 3.67
C VAL A 35 2.48 -6.57 4.63
N LEU A 36 1.58 -5.64 4.32
CA LEU A 36 1.30 -4.48 5.18
C LEU A 36 0.75 -4.88 6.55
N ALA A 37 -0.17 -5.86 6.58
CA ALA A 37 -0.73 -6.37 7.83
C ALA A 37 0.33 -7.08 8.68
N TYR A 38 1.19 -7.90 8.08
CA TYR A 38 2.27 -8.58 8.78
C TYR A 38 3.33 -7.59 9.29
N ASP A 39 3.71 -6.58 8.51
CA ASP A 39 4.62 -5.52 8.98
C ASP A 39 4.08 -4.84 10.24
N ALA A 40 2.81 -4.41 10.20
CA ALA A 40 2.16 -3.79 11.37
C ALA A 40 2.09 -4.74 12.57
N TYR A 41 1.76 -6.02 12.32
CA TYR A 41 1.71 -7.05 13.36
C TYR A 41 3.09 -7.20 14.01
N TYR A 42 4.15 -7.47 13.25
CA TYR A 42 5.49 -7.69 13.81
C TYR A 42 6.02 -6.47 14.57
N ARG A 43 5.80 -5.26 14.07
CA ARG A 43 6.23 -4.03 14.75
C ARG A 43 5.55 -3.84 16.09
N TYR A 44 4.25 -4.16 16.17
CA TYR A 44 3.52 -4.17 17.43
C TYR A 44 4.15 -5.13 18.45
N PHE A 45 4.51 -6.35 18.04
CA PHE A 45 5.17 -7.33 18.93
C PHE A 45 6.60 -6.97 19.31
N MET A 46 7.32 -6.22 18.46
CA MET A 46 8.67 -5.74 18.75
C MET A 46 8.69 -4.53 19.70
N GLY A 47 7.53 -4.04 20.14
CA GLY A 47 7.42 -2.87 21.01
C GLY A 47 7.57 -1.53 20.26
N ASP A 48 7.59 -1.57 18.93
CA ASP A 48 7.59 -0.38 18.09
C ASP A 48 6.17 0.17 17.94
N LYS A 49 6.06 1.48 17.72
CA LYS A 49 4.78 2.10 17.35
C LYS A 49 4.41 1.67 15.93
N PRO A 50 3.33 0.89 15.72
CA PRO A 50 2.98 0.39 14.40
C PRO A 50 2.63 1.57 13.49
N THR A 51 3.47 1.81 12.49
CA THR A 51 3.27 2.87 11.48
C THR A 51 3.19 2.19 10.12
N LEU A 52 1.97 2.03 9.60
CA LEU A 52 1.72 1.24 8.39
C LEU A 52 2.42 1.80 7.14
N MET A 53 2.47 3.13 7.03
CA MET A 53 3.15 3.86 5.96
C MET A 53 3.71 5.16 6.54
N SER A 54 4.79 5.67 5.95
CA SER A 54 5.33 6.98 6.33
C SER A 54 4.35 8.12 6.03
N ALA A 55 4.53 9.27 6.67
CA ALA A 55 3.71 10.46 6.39
C ALA A 55 3.77 10.86 4.90
N THR A 56 4.93 10.70 4.26
CA THR A 56 5.11 10.95 2.83
C THR A 56 4.28 9.99 1.97
N GLU A 57 4.23 8.71 2.31
CA GLU A 57 3.45 7.71 1.58
C GLU A 57 1.95 7.91 1.77
N TRP A 58 1.51 8.30 2.97
CA TRP A 58 0.11 8.70 3.23
C TRP A 58 -0.29 9.94 2.44
N GLY A 59 0.60 10.95 2.38
CA GLY A 59 0.38 12.19 1.66
C GLY A 59 0.51 12.06 0.15
N ARG A 60 1.17 11.00 -0.33
CA ARG A 60 1.37 10.78 -1.76
C ARG A 60 0.03 10.54 -2.46
N ARG A 61 -0.07 11.08 -3.66
CA ARG A 61 -1.13 10.76 -4.60
C ARG A 61 -0.57 9.87 -5.70
N TYR A 62 -1.37 8.89 -6.09
CA TYR A 62 -1.04 7.83 -7.04
C TYR A 62 -1.91 7.96 -8.28
#